data_AF-A0A7L4ZH41-F1
#
_entry.id   AF-A0A7L4ZH41-F1
#
_cell.length_a   1.000
_cell.length_b   1.000
_cell.length_c   1.000
_cell.angle_alpha   90.00
_cell.angle_beta   90.00
_cell.angle_gamma   90.00
#
_symmetry.space_group_name_H-M   'P 1'
#
loop_
_entity.id
_entity.type
_entity.pdbx_description
1 polymer ?
#
loop_
_entity_poly.entity_id
_entity_poly.type
_entity_poly.pdbx_seq_one_letter_code
_entity_poly.pdbx_strand_id
1 'polypeptide(L)'
;MQLISNHIPNAIQCPYFLSEDKAETMQRYRIYINTYNAKVPSLNKAVKEYNNTVASFIQCYKLSQQTVIAQKDFEKLQTNDTQHKWLSILEYNALVETTNGGMLFLKKKNHQEVKQPQESIFEVILWLYAKQLAELREHLKSLGSDVNVSFPKAQITSTAISNFKKQGEKRILYSSRTIRNHIHRLRKAGVLVKYQFKGSKKPVHYFINEAIFVFRDNRKSVTENQQVSDLFRKKVPYNSVDTRTFTKEIIKKVGNVDNHSHDKEVVSFAAENSSKNKNTYKNTTNDNHQKISNQNASKLSGGENFPKNELSEYLRNQILYKTVFLNALTAHHYDNYSFSSSNMTRRLDTESINGVMSKEEFRELLLQLFIKIAAPIWKGKNVYYGSWHKAYIQIDDEYLRNPNGSIPRKETLLYLFGFLVYRIGRAKRFFKSKKVYRIHFPCIYFDATRKLPSEGGFAYTVEWLKQYQKYQDLRATRKQLNAGKAGARRRQKTNEEKVRDQVKLYVKGKIALPQVYKYIETNKGIPNYFIGEVPRLLNLLTNKEFDLYE
;
A
#
# COMPACT_ATOMS: atom_id res chain seq x y z
N MET A 1 27.27 -3.03 47.55
CA MET A 1 26.09 -2.40 46.91
C MET A 1 25.75 -1.11 47.65
N GLN A 2 25.70 0.00 46.94
CA GLN A 2 25.38 1.31 47.49
C GLN A 2 23.88 1.60 47.30
N LEU A 3 23.20 2.01 48.37
CA LEU A 3 21.80 2.47 48.30
C LEU A 3 21.75 3.86 47.67
N ILE A 4 20.91 4.03 46.66
CA ILE A 4 20.67 5.30 45.98
C ILE A 4 19.21 5.69 46.23
N SER A 5 19.01 6.79 46.95
CA SER A 5 17.69 7.17 47.45
C SER A 5 17.33 8.65 47.28
N ASN A 6 18.28 9.49 46.84
CA ASN A 6 18.13 10.96 46.86
C ASN A 6 18.35 11.63 45.50
N HIS A 7 18.73 10.86 44.46
CA HIS A 7 18.93 11.38 43.11
C HIS A 7 18.87 10.25 42.08
N ILE A 8 18.58 10.61 40.83
CA ILE A 8 18.71 9.70 39.68
C ILE A 8 20.15 9.78 39.13
N PRO A 9 20.95 8.71 39.17
CA PRO A 9 22.32 8.77 38.67
C PRO A 9 22.36 8.81 37.14
N ASN A 10 23.42 9.41 36.57
CA ASN A 10 23.59 9.50 35.12
C ASN A 10 23.96 8.15 34.48
N ALA A 11 24.76 7.36 35.19
CA ALA A 11 25.19 6.02 34.79
C ALA A 11 24.82 5.00 35.88
N ILE A 12 24.83 3.72 35.58
CA ILE A 12 24.71 2.61 36.53
C ILE A 12 25.58 1.45 36.05
N GLN A 13 26.06 0.63 36.98
CA GLN A 13 26.86 -0.56 36.65
C GLN A 13 26.04 -1.85 36.76
N CYS A 14 25.30 -2.03 37.85
CA CYS A 14 24.57 -3.26 38.10
C CYS A 14 23.42 -2.97 39.08
N PRO A 15 22.23 -2.57 38.59
CA PRO A 15 21.13 -2.18 39.45
C PRO A 15 20.46 -3.40 40.09
N TYR A 16 20.18 -3.28 41.38
CA TYR A 16 19.40 -4.21 42.20
C TYR A 16 18.16 -3.50 42.73
N PHE A 17 17.02 -4.17 42.64
CA PHE A 17 15.77 -3.72 43.21
C PHE A 17 15.18 -4.86 44.03
N LEU A 18 15.56 -4.89 45.32
CA LEU A 18 15.21 -5.95 46.26
C LEU A 18 13.80 -5.75 46.82
N SER A 19 13.28 -6.77 47.52
CA SER A 19 11.99 -6.67 48.22
C SER A 19 11.96 -5.51 49.22
N GLU A 20 13.08 -5.26 49.90
CA GLU A 20 13.26 -4.14 50.83
C GLU A 20 13.14 -2.79 50.11
N ASP A 21 13.87 -2.62 49.00
CA ASP A 21 13.85 -1.37 48.22
C ASP A 21 12.44 -1.10 47.64
N LYS A 22 11.71 -2.16 47.27
CA LYS A 22 10.31 -2.06 46.84
C LYS A 22 9.41 -1.60 47.98
N ALA A 23 9.56 -2.16 49.18
CA ALA A 23 8.77 -1.77 50.35
C ALA A 23 9.03 -0.31 50.73
N GLU A 24 10.29 0.11 50.74
CA GLU A 24 10.68 1.50 51.00
C GLU A 24 10.13 2.46 49.93
N THR A 25 10.24 2.09 48.64
CA THR A 25 9.68 2.88 47.53
C THR A 25 8.17 3.06 47.68
N MET A 26 7.44 2.03 48.11
CA MET A 26 5.99 2.12 48.35
C MET A 26 5.67 2.99 49.58
N GLN A 27 6.48 2.95 50.63
CA GLN A 27 6.31 3.82 51.80
C GLN A 27 6.53 5.29 51.43
N ARG A 28 7.62 5.59 50.69
CA ARG A 28 7.90 6.95 50.18
C ARG A 28 6.80 7.43 49.24
N TYR A 29 6.26 6.54 48.39
CA TYR A 29 5.10 6.84 47.56
C TYR A 29 3.89 7.27 48.39
N ARG A 30 3.55 6.54 49.46
CA ARG A 30 2.41 6.88 50.34
C ARG A 30 2.60 8.24 51.01
N ILE A 31 3.80 8.51 51.54
CA ILE A 31 4.13 9.81 52.14
C ILE A 31 4.00 10.93 51.11
N TYR A 32 4.55 10.74 49.91
CA TYR A 32 4.49 11.70 48.82
C TYR A 32 3.04 11.98 48.37
N ILE A 33 2.22 10.94 48.24
CA ILE A 33 0.82 11.09 47.84
C ILE A 33 -0.02 11.73 48.94
N ASN A 34 0.19 11.38 50.20
CA ASN A 34 -0.53 12.01 51.32
C ASN A 34 -0.21 13.51 51.40
N THR A 35 1.07 13.89 51.28
CA THR A 35 1.48 15.30 51.26
C THR A 35 0.96 16.03 50.02
N TYR A 36 0.91 15.38 48.85
CA TYR A 36 0.31 15.94 47.64
C TYR A 36 -1.20 16.16 47.82
N ASN A 37 -1.95 15.12 48.22
CA ASN A 37 -3.40 15.16 48.38
C ASN A 37 -3.82 16.20 49.43
N ALA A 38 -3.07 16.35 50.53
CA ALA A 38 -3.31 17.39 51.52
C ALA A 38 -3.21 18.82 50.95
N LYS A 39 -2.35 19.03 49.93
CA LYS A 39 -2.20 20.32 49.24
C LYS A 39 -3.24 20.56 48.13
N VAL A 40 -3.94 19.52 47.67
CA VAL A 40 -4.89 19.65 46.55
C VAL A 40 -6.02 20.66 46.83
N PRO A 41 -6.67 20.67 48.02
CA PRO A 41 -7.73 21.64 48.31
C PRO A 41 -7.26 23.10 48.23
N SER A 42 -6.09 23.42 48.80
CA SER A 42 -5.56 24.79 48.77
C SER A 42 -5.13 25.22 47.38
N LEU A 43 -4.48 24.34 46.61
CA LEU A 43 -4.13 24.59 45.21
C LEU A 43 -5.38 24.82 44.34
N ASN A 44 -6.42 24.01 44.54
CA ASN A 44 -7.67 24.15 43.79
C ASN A 44 -8.45 25.41 44.16
N LYS A 45 -8.33 25.90 45.40
CA LYS A 45 -8.89 27.21 45.79
C LYS A 45 -8.26 28.33 44.97
N ALA A 46 -6.93 28.39 44.90
CA ALA A 46 -6.22 29.39 44.10
C ALA A 46 -6.54 29.29 42.59
N VAL A 47 -6.65 28.06 42.06
CA VAL A 47 -7.07 27.82 40.67
C VAL A 47 -8.50 28.31 40.42
N LYS A 48 -9.42 28.09 41.38
CA LYS A 48 -10.81 28.55 41.27
C LYS A 48 -10.91 30.07 41.28
N GLU A 49 -10.18 30.73 42.17
CA GLU A 49 -10.10 32.20 42.22
C GLU A 49 -9.61 32.76 40.88
N TYR A 50 -8.53 32.22 40.33
CA TYR A 50 -8.02 32.59 39.01
C TYR A 50 -9.02 32.31 37.88
N ASN A 51 -9.65 31.14 37.86
CA ASN A 51 -10.58 30.80 36.79
C ASN A 51 -11.87 31.64 36.84
N ASN A 52 -12.24 32.13 38.03
CA ASN A 52 -13.34 33.07 38.20
C ASN A 52 -12.97 34.45 37.61
N THR A 53 -11.75 34.96 37.83
CA THR A 53 -11.32 36.23 37.22
C THR A 53 -11.28 36.13 35.69
N VAL A 54 -10.79 35.01 35.16
CA VAL A 54 -10.83 34.71 33.72
C VAL A 54 -12.27 34.66 33.21
N ALA A 55 -13.19 34.02 33.93
CA ALA A 55 -14.59 33.95 33.53
C ALA A 55 -15.26 35.33 33.49
N SER A 56 -15.02 36.17 34.51
CA SER A 56 -15.52 37.54 34.55
C SER A 56 -14.97 38.38 33.38
N PHE A 57 -13.67 38.27 33.07
CA PHE A 57 -13.06 38.95 31.93
C PHE A 57 -13.74 38.54 30.60
N ILE A 58 -13.90 37.23 30.37
CA ILE A 58 -14.53 36.72 29.15
C ILE A 58 -15.97 37.22 29.00
N GLN A 59 -16.71 37.30 30.10
CA GLN A 59 -18.09 37.79 30.12
C GLN A 59 -18.15 39.29 29.84
N CYS A 60 -17.31 40.11 30.48
CA CYS A 60 -17.27 41.55 30.28
C CYS A 60 -16.98 41.93 28.82
N TYR A 61 -16.04 41.23 28.17
CA TYR A 61 -15.63 41.54 26.80
C TYR A 61 -16.33 40.70 25.71
N LYS A 62 -17.25 39.80 26.09
CA LYS A 62 -17.99 38.90 25.17
C LYS A 62 -17.06 38.04 24.28
N LEU A 63 -15.96 37.51 24.84
CA LEU A 63 -14.90 36.81 24.08
C LEU A 63 -15.03 35.28 24.09
N SER A 64 -16.25 34.76 24.23
CA SER A 64 -16.50 33.32 24.44
C SER A 64 -15.98 32.45 23.29
N GLN A 65 -16.15 32.85 22.03
CA GLN A 65 -15.67 32.09 20.89
C GLN A 65 -14.14 32.13 20.74
N GLN A 66 -13.54 33.31 20.94
CA GLN A 66 -12.09 33.52 20.86
C GLN A 66 -11.36 32.68 21.93
N THR A 67 -11.93 32.57 23.13
CA THR A 67 -11.33 31.77 24.22
C THR A 67 -11.30 30.28 23.91
N VAL A 68 -12.34 29.74 23.25
CA VAL A 68 -12.37 28.32 22.86
C VAL A 68 -11.28 28.00 21.83
N ILE A 69 -11.06 28.92 20.89
CA ILE A 69 -10.01 28.80 19.87
C ILE A 69 -8.62 28.90 20.54
N ALA A 70 -8.40 29.95 21.33
CA ALA A 70 -7.15 30.17 22.06
C ALA A 70 -6.78 28.98 22.96
N GLN A 71 -7.76 28.42 23.68
CA GLN A 71 -7.56 27.25 24.52
C GLN A 71 -7.18 26.00 23.69
N LYS A 72 -7.84 25.76 22.56
CA LYS A 72 -7.51 24.63 21.66
C LYS A 72 -6.11 24.77 21.06
N ASP A 73 -5.73 25.97 20.66
CA ASP A 73 -4.44 26.20 20.03
C ASP A 73 -3.31 26.14 21.05
N PHE A 74 -3.52 26.70 22.25
CA PHE A 74 -2.62 26.53 23.38
C PHE A 74 -2.38 25.04 23.69
N GLU A 75 -3.43 24.20 23.75
CA GLU A 75 -3.26 22.77 24.03
C GLU A 75 -2.48 22.00 22.95
N LYS A 76 -2.44 22.50 21.70
CA LYS A 76 -1.67 21.90 20.59
C LYS A 76 -0.20 22.30 20.59
N LEU A 77 0.15 23.45 21.18
CA LEU A 77 1.53 23.93 21.27
C LEU A 77 2.41 22.93 22.01
N GLN A 78 3.71 22.96 21.71
CA GLN A 78 4.71 22.06 22.28
C GLN A 78 5.78 22.85 23.03
N THR A 79 6.18 22.31 24.18
CA THR A 79 7.35 22.75 24.94
C THR A 79 8.16 21.52 25.28
N ASN A 80 9.46 21.51 24.97
CA ASN A 80 10.37 20.38 25.22
C ASN A 80 9.83 19.04 24.68
N ASP A 81 9.47 19.01 23.39
CA ASP A 81 8.91 17.84 22.67
C ASP A 81 7.59 17.27 23.25
N THR A 82 6.93 18.01 24.15
CA THR A 82 5.68 17.59 24.79
C THR A 82 4.58 18.60 24.50
N GLN A 83 3.44 18.15 23.98
CA GLN A 83 2.28 19.05 23.82
C GLN A 83 1.76 19.52 25.18
N HIS A 84 1.33 20.78 25.26
CA HIS A 84 0.81 21.40 26.47
C HIS A 84 -0.33 20.60 27.10
N LYS A 85 -1.19 19.98 26.27
CA LYS A 85 -2.24 19.06 26.72
C LYS A 85 -1.74 17.95 27.65
N TRP A 86 -0.51 17.49 27.46
CA TRP A 86 0.07 16.36 28.17
C TRP A 86 0.99 16.76 29.32
N LEU A 87 1.27 18.05 29.54
CA LEU A 87 2.12 18.52 30.63
C LEU A 87 1.55 18.16 32.02
N SER A 88 2.40 18.19 33.05
CA SER A 88 1.91 18.11 34.43
C SER A 88 1.01 19.32 34.74
N ILE A 89 0.13 19.20 35.74
CA ILE A 89 -0.81 20.28 36.07
C ILE A 89 -0.05 21.53 36.51
N LEU A 90 1.06 21.36 37.25
CA LEU A 90 1.92 22.45 37.70
C LEU A 90 2.55 23.18 36.52
N GLU A 91 3.21 22.46 35.60
CA GLU A 91 3.82 23.04 34.40
C GLU A 91 2.76 23.72 33.51
N TYR A 92 1.59 23.08 33.34
CA TYR A 92 0.51 23.63 32.55
C TYR A 92 -0.02 24.94 33.14
N ASN A 93 -0.30 24.97 34.45
CA ASN A 93 -0.82 26.16 35.12
C ASN A 93 0.21 27.30 35.14
N ALA A 94 1.49 26.99 35.33
CA ALA A 94 2.57 27.98 35.22
C ALA A 94 2.62 28.58 33.81
N LEU A 95 2.53 27.75 32.75
CA LEU A 95 2.50 28.25 31.38
C LEU A 95 1.25 29.08 31.09
N VAL A 96 0.10 28.74 31.67
CA VAL A 96 -1.12 29.56 31.55
C VAL A 96 -0.90 30.95 32.16
N GLU A 97 -0.26 31.03 33.34
CA GLU A 97 0.07 32.31 33.96
C GLU A 97 1.01 33.15 33.10
N THR A 98 2.08 32.56 32.57
CA THR A 98 3.03 33.28 31.71
C THR A 98 2.40 33.72 30.39
N THR A 99 1.46 32.93 29.85
CA THR A 99 0.88 33.19 28.52
C THR A 99 -0.28 34.17 28.58
N ASN A 100 -1.10 34.14 29.62
CA ASN A 100 -2.26 35.02 29.71
C ASN A 100 -1.89 36.49 29.91
N GLY A 101 -0.74 36.81 30.51
CA GLY A 101 -0.29 38.21 30.66
C GLY A 101 -1.43 39.17 31.05
N GLY A 102 -1.69 40.18 30.21
CA GLY A 102 -2.82 41.12 30.34
C GLY A 102 -4.15 40.72 29.69
N MET A 103 -4.21 39.63 28.91
CA MET A 103 -5.43 39.13 28.26
C MET A 103 -5.81 37.74 28.80
N LEU A 104 -6.80 37.70 29.69
CA LEU A 104 -7.22 36.49 30.40
C LEU A 104 -8.10 35.58 29.52
N PHE A 105 -7.48 34.77 28.65
CA PHE A 105 -8.20 33.82 27.78
C PHE A 105 -8.14 32.36 28.23
N LEU A 106 -7.03 31.95 28.84
CA LEU A 106 -6.77 30.55 29.18
C LEU A 106 -7.18 30.25 30.63
N LYS A 107 -7.78 29.09 30.86
CA LYS A 107 -8.13 28.62 32.21
C LYS A 107 -7.08 27.66 32.75
N LYS A 108 -6.78 27.78 34.04
CA LYS A 108 -5.97 26.81 34.79
C LYS A 108 -6.73 25.49 34.98
N LYS A 109 -6.00 24.39 35.05
CA LYS A 109 -6.52 23.05 35.33
C LYS A 109 -6.51 22.76 36.83
N ASN A 110 -7.61 22.19 37.32
CA ASN A 110 -7.70 21.73 38.71
C ASN A 110 -6.78 20.52 38.94
N HIS A 111 -6.13 20.51 40.11
CA HIS A 111 -5.43 19.37 40.67
C HIS A 111 -6.43 18.26 41.03
N GLN A 112 -6.03 17.01 40.81
CA GLN A 112 -6.85 15.83 41.11
C GLN A 112 -6.10 14.96 42.09
N GLU A 113 -6.80 14.52 43.13
CA GLU A 113 -6.26 13.60 44.12
C GLU A 113 -5.92 12.24 43.51
N VAL A 114 -4.89 11.63 44.07
CA VAL A 114 -4.49 10.26 43.78
C VAL A 114 -5.19 9.34 44.78
N LYS A 115 -6.05 8.45 44.25
CA LYS A 115 -6.84 7.49 45.03
C LYS A 115 -6.16 6.12 45.07
N GLN A 116 -6.62 5.24 45.96
CA GLN A 116 -6.11 3.88 46.15
C GLN A 116 -5.94 3.05 44.85
N PRO A 117 -6.85 3.09 43.85
CA PRO A 117 -6.64 2.33 42.60
C PRO A 117 -5.34 2.69 41.85
N GLN A 118 -4.86 3.93 41.99
CA GLN A 118 -3.60 4.38 41.39
C GLN A 118 -2.39 3.77 42.11
N GLU A 119 -2.49 3.51 43.42
CA GLU A 119 -1.45 2.83 44.19
C GLU A 119 -1.27 1.39 43.70
N SER A 120 -2.36 0.65 43.47
CA SER A 120 -2.30 -0.72 42.94
C SER A 120 -1.64 -0.78 41.56
N ILE A 121 -1.90 0.23 40.72
CA ILE A 121 -1.26 0.35 39.40
C ILE A 121 0.22 0.71 39.54
N PHE A 122 0.57 1.61 40.45
CA PHE A 122 1.96 1.94 40.73
C PHE A 122 2.76 0.72 41.23
N GLU A 123 2.16 -0.11 42.08
CA GLU A 123 2.81 -1.34 42.55
C GLU A 123 3.11 -2.32 41.40
N VAL A 124 2.21 -2.44 40.43
CA VAL A 124 2.44 -3.26 39.22
C VAL A 124 3.49 -2.63 38.31
N ILE A 125 3.52 -1.29 38.19
CA ILE A 125 4.60 -0.58 37.47
C ILE A 125 5.95 -0.89 38.10
N LEU A 126 6.08 -0.84 39.43
CA LEU A 126 7.31 -1.21 40.13
C LEU A 126 7.72 -2.65 39.87
N TRP A 127 6.76 -3.59 39.84
CA TRP A 127 7.06 -4.99 39.55
C TRP A 127 7.59 -5.17 38.12
N LEU A 128 6.93 -4.57 37.13
CA LEU A 128 7.40 -4.61 35.74
C LEU A 128 8.77 -3.94 35.58
N TYR A 129 9.00 -2.85 36.31
CA TYR A 129 10.29 -2.17 36.29
C TYR A 129 11.40 -2.99 36.96
N ALA A 130 11.10 -3.69 38.05
CA ALA A 130 12.02 -4.64 38.68
C ALA A 130 12.45 -5.73 37.69
N LYS A 131 11.49 -6.27 36.92
CA LYS A 131 11.78 -7.24 35.86
C LYS A 131 12.68 -6.64 34.78
N GLN A 132 12.40 -5.42 34.34
CA GLN A 132 13.24 -4.70 33.37
C GLN A 132 14.68 -4.52 33.87
N LEU A 133 14.87 -4.18 35.15
CA LEU A 133 16.20 -4.06 35.76
C LEU A 133 16.92 -5.40 35.86
N ALA A 134 16.20 -6.48 36.18
CA ALA A 134 16.76 -7.83 36.22
C ALA A 134 17.23 -8.29 34.82
N GLU A 135 16.44 -8.06 33.77
CA GLU A 135 16.83 -8.35 32.38
C GLU A 135 18.06 -7.54 31.97
N LEU A 136 18.09 -6.24 32.27
CA LEU A 136 19.26 -5.38 32.02
C LEU A 136 20.49 -5.89 32.74
N ARG A 137 20.36 -6.34 34.00
CA ARG A 137 21.46 -6.90 34.77
C ARG A 137 22.04 -8.16 34.13
N GLU A 138 21.21 -9.10 33.67
CA GLU A 138 21.69 -10.31 32.99
C GLU A 138 22.46 -9.95 31.69
N HIS A 139 21.98 -8.95 30.94
CA HIS A 139 22.71 -8.41 29.80
C HIS A 139 24.06 -7.79 30.19
N LEU A 140 24.11 -6.99 31.26
CA LEU A 140 25.38 -6.39 31.71
C LEU A 140 26.38 -7.44 32.21
N LYS A 141 25.92 -8.48 32.92
CA LYS A 141 26.79 -9.61 33.30
C LYS A 141 27.43 -10.28 32.08
N SER A 142 26.67 -10.44 30.99
CA SER A 142 27.19 -11.04 29.75
C SER A 142 28.23 -10.18 29.02
N LEU A 143 28.19 -8.86 29.23
CA LEU A 143 29.10 -7.88 28.60
C LEU A 143 30.36 -7.60 29.44
N GLY A 144 30.43 -8.10 30.68
CA GLY A 144 31.50 -7.83 31.63
C GLY A 144 31.13 -6.78 32.69
N SER A 145 31.68 -6.91 33.90
CA SER A 145 31.26 -6.21 35.12
C SER A 145 31.54 -4.71 35.18
N ASP A 146 32.32 -4.14 34.25
CA ASP A 146 32.77 -2.75 34.32
C ASP A 146 32.05 -1.81 33.31
N VAL A 147 30.99 -2.29 32.64
CA VAL A 147 30.24 -1.48 31.64
C VAL A 147 29.26 -0.53 32.34
N ASN A 148 29.54 0.77 32.25
CA ASN A 148 28.62 1.83 32.70
C ASN A 148 27.51 2.08 31.66
N VAL A 149 26.24 1.96 32.06
CA VAL A 149 25.07 2.23 31.20
C VAL A 149 24.23 3.37 31.75
N SER A 150 23.55 4.12 30.88
CA SER A 150 22.65 5.19 31.32
C SER A 150 21.50 4.65 32.17
N PHE A 151 21.05 5.44 33.16
CA PHE A 151 19.98 5.01 34.04
C PHE A 151 18.69 4.74 33.24
N PRO A 152 18.13 3.51 33.32
CA PRO A 152 17.06 3.08 32.44
C PRO A 152 15.75 3.79 32.79
N LYS A 153 14.99 4.16 31.77
CA LYS A 153 13.63 4.65 31.94
C LYS A 153 12.69 3.47 32.13
N ALA A 154 11.69 3.62 33.00
CA ALA A 154 10.62 2.64 33.16
C ALA A 154 9.78 2.56 31.88
N GLN A 155 9.72 1.38 31.28
CA GLN A 155 8.92 1.11 30.08
C GLN A 155 7.50 0.72 30.48
N ILE A 156 6.55 1.64 30.30
CA ILE A 156 5.17 1.45 30.73
C ILE A 156 4.27 1.21 29.52
N THR A 157 3.53 0.10 29.55
CA THR A 157 2.43 -0.18 28.61
C THR A 157 1.15 -0.52 29.36
N SER A 158 0.04 0.09 28.95
CA SER A 158 -1.27 -0.17 29.56
C SER A 158 -1.72 -1.62 29.39
N THR A 159 -1.30 -2.27 28.30
CA THR A 159 -1.62 -3.68 28.01
C THR A 159 -0.80 -4.65 28.85
N ALA A 160 0.48 -4.36 29.14
CA ALA A 160 1.26 -5.20 30.05
C ALA A 160 0.68 -5.15 31.46
N ILE A 161 0.24 -3.98 31.91
CA ILE A 161 -0.41 -3.82 33.23
C ILE A 161 -1.77 -4.54 33.27
N SER A 162 -2.60 -4.43 32.21
CA SER A 162 -3.92 -5.10 32.18
C SER A 162 -3.82 -6.62 32.16
N ASN A 163 -2.76 -7.14 31.55
CA ASN A 163 -2.52 -8.58 31.42
C ASN A 163 -1.58 -9.11 32.50
N PHE A 164 -1.17 -8.26 33.45
CA PHE A 164 -0.27 -8.67 34.52
C PHE A 164 -0.95 -9.70 35.41
N LYS A 165 -0.33 -10.89 35.50
CA LYS A 165 -0.80 -12.01 36.31
C LYS A 165 0.19 -12.31 37.43
N LYS A 166 -0.34 -12.57 38.63
CA LYS A 166 0.43 -13.10 39.76
C LYS A 166 -0.22 -14.44 40.13
N GLN A 167 0.56 -15.53 40.14
CA GLN A 167 0.04 -16.88 40.40
C GLN A 167 -1.13 -17.29 39.46
N GLY A 168 -1.04 -16.92 38.18
CA GLY A 168 -2.05 -17.28 37.16
C GLY A 168 -3.26 -16.35 37.09
N GLU A 169 -3.54 -15.58 38.14
CA GLU A 169 -4.68 -14.67 38.22
C GLU A 169 -4.31 -13.22 37.86
N LYS A 170 -5.25 -12.49 37.24
CA LYS A 170 -5.06 -11.08 36.89
C LYS A 170 -5.07 -10.22 38.14
N ARG A 171 -4.00 -9.44 38.34
CA ARG A 171 -3.89 -8.58 39.52
C ARG A 171 -4.73 -7.30 39.42
N ILE A 172 -4.99 -6.84 38.21
CA ILE A 172 -5.75 -5.61 37.95
C ILE A 172 -6.89 -5.93 36.99
N LEU A 173 -8.13 -5.72 37.43
CA LEU A 173 -9.35 -5.93 36.65
C LEU A 173 -9.83 -4.64 35.98
N TYR A 174 -8.90 -3.87 35.42
CA TYR A 174 -9.20 -2.63 34.70
C TYR A 174 -8.91 -2.78 33.20
N SER A 175 -9.74 -2.11 32.39
CA SER A 175 -9.47 -1.99 30.96
C SER A 175 -8.17 -1.20 30.71
N SER A 176 -7.51 -1.45 29.58
CA SER A 176 -6.32 -0.69 29.14
C SER A 176 -6.55 0.82 29.10
N ARG A 177 -7.79 1.27 28.79
CA ARG A 177 -8.16 2.69 28.78
C ARG A 177 -8.19 3.26 30.19
N THR A 178 -8.79 2.53 31.14
CA THR A 178 -8.83 2.91 32.55
C THR A 178 -7.42 3.00 33.14
N ILE A 179 -6.57 2.01 32.87
CA ILE A 179 -5.16 2.00 33.30
C ILE A 179 -4.41 3.21 32.75
N ARG A 180 -4.59 3.54 31.47
CA ARG A 180 -3.99 4.74 30.87
C ARG A 180 -4.40 6.02 31.61
N ASN A 181 -5.67 6.14 32.00
CA ASN A 181 -6.13 7.29 32.78
C ASN A 181 -5.46 7.35 34.16
N HIS A 182 -5.28 6.22 34.84
CA HIS A 182 -4.56 6.19 36.12
C HIS A 182 -3.08 6.55 35.97
N ILE A 183 -2.40 6.07 34.92
CA ILE A 183 -1.02 6.48 34.60
C ILE A 183 -0.95 7.99 34.37
N HIS A 184 -1.92 8.56 33.64
CA HIS A 184 -2.00 10.01 33.46
C HIS A 184 -2.22 10.75 34.79
N ARG A 185 -2.98 10.19 35.73
CA ARG A 185 -3.14 10.77 37.08
C ARG A 185 -1.82 10.72 37.87
N LEU A 186 -1.11 9.60 37.85
CA LEU A 186 0.22 9.47 38.49
C LEU A 186 1.23 10.46 37.92
N ARG A 187 1.23 10.67 36.60
CA ARG A 187 2.04 11.70 35.94
C ARG A 187 1.66 13.11 36.40
N LYS A 188 0.35 13.43 36.40
CA LYS A 188 -0.16 14.74 36.82
C LYS A 188 0.17 15.07 38.28
N ALA A 189 0.26 14.05 39.13
CA ALA A 189 0.66 14.17 40.53
C ALA A 189 2.18 14.22 40.73
N GLY A 190 2.99 14.10 39.68
CA GLY A 190 4.46 14.18 39.78
C GLY A 190 5.14 12.87 40.18
N VAL A 191 4.43 11.73 40.21
CA VAL A 191 5.02 10.41 40.51
C VAL A 191 5.84 9.89 39.33
N LEU A 192 5.36 10.14 38.10
CA LEU A 192 6.03 9.77 36.86
C LEU A 192 6.48 11.03 36.12
N VAL A 193 7.77 11.12 35.82
CA VAL A 193 8.44 12.34 35.32
C VAL A 193 9.13 12.06 33.97
N LYS A 194 9.50 13.12 33.23
CA LYS A 194 10.21 13.08 31.93
C LYS A 194 9.58 12.11 30.91
N TYR A 195 8.32 12.37 30.59
CA TYR A 195 7.55 11.62 29.60
C TYR A 195 8.23 11.59 28.22
N GLN A 196 8.42 10.40 27.66
CA GLN A 196 8.93 10.24 26.30
C GLN A 196 8.06 9.24 25.51
N PHE A 197 7.40 9.76 24.49
CA PHE A 197 6.55 8.99 23.59
C PHE A 197 7.29 8.63 22.29
N LYS A 198 7.39 7.33 21.99
CA LYS A 198 8.08 6.82 20.79
C LYS A 198 7.12 6.17 19.77
N GLY A 199 5.83 6.54 19.81
CA GLY A 199 4.79 6.02 18.91
C GLY A 199 3.81 5.06 19.60
N SER A 200 2.65 4.84 18.97
CA SER A 200 1.51 4.11 19.58
C SER A 200 1.76 2.62 19.82
N LYS A 201 2.69 2.02 19.07
CA LYS A 201 3.07 0.60 19.18
C LYS A 201 4.27 0.35 20.11
N LYS A 202 4.91 1.40 20.62
CA LYS A 202 6.09 1.30 21.51
C LYS A 202 5.70 1.64 22.96
N PRO A 203 6.41 1.09 23.98
CA PRO A 203 6.21 1.48 25.37
C PRO A 203 6.47 2.97 25.57
N VAL A 204 5.74 3.57 26.50
CA VAL A 204 5.97 4.95 26.93
C VAL A 204 7.03 4.93 28.01
N HIS A 205 8.02 5.81 27.91
CA HIS A 205 9.14 5.85 28.83
C HIS A 205 8.95 6.96 29.86
N TYR A 206 9.17 6.63 31.13
CA TYR A 206 9.10 7.56 32.26
C TYR A 206 10.30 7.35 33.19
N PHE A 207 10.63 8.37 33.97
CA PHE A 207 11.34 8.16 35.24
C PHE A 207 10.35 8.16 36.40
N ILE A 208 10.64 7.38 37.42
CA ILE A 208 9.95 7.49 38.70
C ILE A 208 10.61 8.65 39.45
N ASN A 209 9.81 9.47 40.12
CA ASN A 209 10.30 10.61 40.90
C ASN A 209 11.39 10.17 41.90
N GLU A 210 12.50 10.91 41.96
CA GLU A 210 13.64 10.63 42.83
C GLU A 210 13.28 10.71 44.33
N ALA A 211 12.28 11.51 44.69
CA ALA A 211 11.76 11.54 46.06
C ALA A 211 11.05 10.23 46.47
N ILE A 212 10.65 9.41 45.48
CA ILE A 212 9.90 8.16 45.69
C ILE A 212 10.80 6.94 45.50
N PHE A 213 11.60 6.92 44.43
CA PHE A 213 12.30 5.72 43.97
C PHE A 213 13.60 5.45 44.74
N VAL A 214 13.76 4.22 45.23
CA VAL A 214 14.96 3.73 45.91
C VAL A 214 15.45 2.46 45.24
N PHE A 215 16.75 2.35 45.02
CA PHE A 215 17.37 1.12 44.49
C PHE A 215 18.84 1.02 44.91
N ARG A 216 19.45 -0.14 44.69
CA ARG A 216 20.87 -0.37 44.99
C ARG A 216 21.68 -0.52 43.70
N ASP A 217 22.89 0.00 43.66
CA ASP A 217 23.83 -0.21 42.54
C ASP A 217 25.12 -0.83 43.07
N ASN A 218 25.70 -1.78 42.33
CA ASN A 218 26.96 -2.43 42.73
C ASN A 218 28.18 -1.72 42.15
N ARG A 219 28.26 -0.39 42.37
CA ARG A 219 29.46 0.36 42.03
C ARG A 219 30.59 -0.02 42.97
N LYS A 220 31.77 -0.34 42.42
CA LYS A 220 33.01 -0.36 43.19
C LYS A 220 33.21 1.05 43.76
N SER A 221 33.33 1.18 45.07
CA SER A 221 33.71 2.45 45.70
C SER A 221 35.03 2.89 45.07
N VAL A 222 35.04 4.07 44.45
CA VAL A 222 36.30 4.70 44.06
C VAL A 222 36.98 5.12 45.36
N THR A 223 37.81 4.25 45.92
CA THR A 223 38.90 4.69 46.78
C THR A 223 39.75 5.62 45.91
N GLU A 224 39.93 6.85 46.35
CA GLU A 224 40.75 7.87 45.69
C GLU A 224 42.05 7.24 45.18
N ASN A 225 42.26 7.28 43.87
CA ASN A 225 43.43 6.71 43.23
C ASN A 225 44.68 7.37 43.80
N GLN A 226 45.47 6.63 44.58
CA GLN A 226 46.91 6.87 44.67
C GLN A 226 47.48 6.77 43.25
N GLN A 227 48.16 7.82 42.81
CA GLN A 227 48.87 7.83 41.55
C GLN A 227 50.00 6.78 41.59
N VAL A 228 49.89 5.75 40.77
CA VAL A 228 51.02 4.89 40.41
C VAL A 228 51.28 5.13 38.92
N SER A 229 52.31 5.91 38.64
CA SER A 229 52.91 6.05 37.32
C SER A 229 53.97 4.96 37.15
N ASP A 230 53.90 4.16 36.09
CA ASP A 230 55.07 3.39 35.61
C ASP A 230 55.07 3.27 34.07
N LEU A 231 55.80 4.21 33.47
CA LEU A 231 57.00 4.03 32.66
C LEU A 231 57.10 2.85 31.64
N PHE A 232 57.33 3.26 30.39
CA PHE A 232 57.98 2.58 29.26
C PHE A 232 57.36 1.32 28.62
N ARG A 233 56.82 1.51 27.38
CA ARG A 233 56.82 0.45 26.35
C ARG A 233 57.72 0.85 25.17
N LYS A 234 58.71 -0.01 24.87
CA LYS A 234 59.61 0.07 23.71
C LYS A 234 58.84 -0.09 22.40
N LYS A 235 59.16 0.75 21.41
CA LYS A 235 58.80 0.57 19.99
C LYS A 235 59.61 -0.58 19.39
N VAL A 236 58.97 -1.41 18.58
CA VAL A 236 59.62 -2.43 17.72
C VAL A 236 59.59 -1.95 16.26
N PRO A 237 60.63 -2.23 15.45
CA PRO A 237 60.71 -1.76 14.06
C PRO A 237 59.95 -2.67 13.08
N TYR A 238 59.47 -2.06 12.01
CA TYR A 238 58.87 -2.72 10.84
C TYR A 238 59.93 -3.51 10.05
N ASN A 239 59.60 -4.73 9.64
CA ASN A 239 60.28 -5.40 8.53
C ASN A 239 59.27 -5.71 7.42
N SER A 240 59.41 -5.02 6.29
CA SER A 240 58.82 -5.37 5.01
C SER A 240 59.71 -6.42 4.34
N VAL A 241 59.13 -7.53 3.88
CA VAL A 241 59.74 -8.33 2.81
C VAL A 241 58.69 -8.51 1.73
N ASP A 242 59.02 -7.94 0.58
CA ASP A 242 58.30 -7.94 -0.68
C ASP A 242 58.72 -9.19 -1.47
N THR A 243 57.76 -10.01 -1.92
CA THR A 243 58.00 -11.03 -2.96
C THR A 243 57.01 -10.79 -4.10
N ARG A 244 57.45 -9.97 -5.06
CA ARG A 244 56.77 -9.74 -6.33
C ARG A 244 56.81 -11.00 -7.20
N THR A 245 55.69 -11.32 -7.86
CA THR A 245 55.73 -11.74 -9.27
C THR A 245 54.43 -11.38 -10.02
N PHE A 246 54.60 -10.42 -10.90
CA PHE A 246 53.85 -9.91 -12.06
C PHE A 246 52.62 -10.66 -12.63
N THR A 247 51.53 -9.87 -12.76
CA THR A 247 50.62 -9.66 -13.92
C THR A 247 50.27 -10.81 -14.87
N LYS A 248 48.96 -10.96 -15.13
CA LYS A 248 48.38 -11.18 -16.48
C LYS A 248 46.88 -10.86 -16.51
N GLU A 249 46.56 -9.65 -16.99
CA GLU A 249 45.39 -9.49 -17.84
C GLU A 249 45.62 -10.30 -19.14
N ILE A 250 44.54 -10.67 -19.84
CA ILE A 250 44.44 -11.54 -21.04
C ILE A 250 44.12 -13.00 -20.72
N ILE A 251 42.84 -13.29 -20.42
CA ILE A 251 42.05 -14.28 -21.18
C ILE A 251 40.63 -13.71 -21.34
N LYS A 252 40.37 -13.14 -22.52
CA LYS A 252 39.02 -12.94 -23.07
C LYS A 252 38.66 -14.18 -23.89
N LYS A 253 37.37 -14.54 -23.82
CA LYS A 253 36.59 -15.41 -24.74
C LYS A 253 36.66 -16.94 -24.53
N VAL A 254 35.46 -17.50 -24.32
CA VAL A 254 34.76 -18.67 -24.94
C VAL A 254 33.82 -19.18 -23.81
N GLY A 255 32.48 -19.23 -23.86
CA GLY A 255 31.42 -19.21 -24.91
C GLY A 255 30.09 -18.75 -24.26
N ASN A 256 29.05 -18.22 -24.94
CA ASN A 256 28.21 -18.84 -25.99
C ASN A 256 27.75 -20.25 -25.62
N VAL A 257 26.47 -20.66 -25.55
CA VAL A 257 25.10 -20.12 -25.71
C VAL A 257 24.16 -21.16 -25.02
N ASP A 258 22.98 -20.77 -24.54
CA ASP A 258 21.66 -21.45 -24.77
C ASP A 258 20.60 -20.89 -23.80
N ASN A 259 19.75 -19.96 -24.25
CA ASN A 259 18.45 -20.20 -24.88
C ASN A 259 17.46 -21.03 -24.04
N HIS A 260 16.63 -20.33 -23.27
CA HIS A 260 15.24 -20.75 -23.09
C HIS A 260 14.30 -19.56 -23.30
N SER A 261 13.69 -19.56 -24.49
CA SER A 261 12.39 -18.98 -24.80
C SER A 261 11.30 -19.72 -24.04
N HIS A 262 10.29 -19.01 -23.55
CA HIS A 262 8.99 -18.92 -24.25
C HIS A 262 7.95 -18.18 -23.40
N ASP A 263 7.38 -17.18 -24.05
CA ASP A 263 5.95 -16.91 -24.20
C ASP A 263 5.04 -16.96 -22.97
N LYS A 264 4.50 -15.78 -22.65
CA LYS A 264 3.04 -15.60 -22.54
C LYS A 264 2.64 -14.13 -22.72
N GLU A 265 1.98 -13.91 -23.85
CA GLU A 265 0.81 -13.05 -24.05
C GLU A 265 0.94 -11.55 -23.79
N VAL A 266 1.21 -10.80 -24.86
CA VAL A 266 0.90 -9.37 -24.94
C VAL A 266 -0.41 -9.17 -25.70
N VAL A 267 -1.31 -8.50 -25.00
CA VAL A 267 -2.62 -7.99 -25.41
C VAL A 267 -2.48 -7.07 -26.62
N SER A 268 -3.10 -7.43 -27.75
CA SER A 268 -3.32 -6.52 -28.87
C SER A 268 -4.73 -5.91 -28.79
N PHE A 269 -4.81 -4.65 -28.38
CA PHE A 269 -5.78 -3.69 -28.88
C PHE A 269 -5.09 -2.31 -28.88
N ALA A 270 -4.91 -1.77 -30.09
CA ALA A 270 -4.70 -0.37 -30.44
C ALA A 270 -3.93 0.53 -29.46
N ALA A 271 -2.71 0.90 -29.85
CA ALA A 271 -2.16 2.22 -29.58
C ALA A 271 -1.36 2.69 -30.80
N GLU A 272 -1.70 3.88 -31.26
CA GLU A 272 -1.01 4.65 -32.30
C GLU A 272 0.48 4.80 -31.97
N ASN A 273 1.34 4.55 -32.95
CA ASN A 273 2.28 5.54 -33.49
C ASN A 273 3.38 4.89 -34.33
N SER A 274 3.70 5.58 -35.43
CA SER A 274 4.94 5.52 -36.21
C SER A 274 5.20 4.27 -37.05
N SER A 275 4.97 4.47 -38.35
CA SER A 275 5.93 4.19 -39.41
C SER A 275 7.36 3.90 -38.93
N LYS A 276 7.75 2.62 -38.91
CA LYS A 276 9.14 2.20 -39.20
C LYS A 276 9.13 0.88 -39.93
N ASN A 277 9.37 0.98 -41.24
CA ASN A 277 9.96 -0.05 -42.09
C ASN A 277 10.99 -0.88 -41.33
N LYS A 278 10.75 -2.19 -41.22
CA LYS A 278 11.81 -3.20 -41.28
C LYS A 278 11.27 -4.38 -42.07
N ASN A 279 11.46 -4.28 -43.38
CA ASN A 279 11.43 -5.43 -44.27
C ASN A 279 12.52 -6.39 -43.84
N THR A 280 12.16 -7.63 -43.52
CA THR A 280 13.10 -8.74 -43.44
C THR A 280 12.36 -10.02 -43.75
N TYR A 281 12.14 -10.27 -45.05
CA TYR A 281 12.00 -11.63 -45.54
C TYR A 281 12.83 -11.79 -46.80
N LYS A 282 13.74 -12.77 -46.70
CA LYS A 282 14.61 -13.24 -47.77
C LYS A 282 13.75 -13.83 -48.89
N ASN A 283 14.05 -13.44 -50.11
CA ASN A 283 13.62 -14.12 -51.33
C ASN A 283 14.02 -15.59 -51.25
N THR A 284 13.07 -16.48 -51.54
CA THR A 284 13.38 -17.76 -52.17
C THR A 284 12.37 -17.99 -53.30
N THR A 285 12.95 -18.37 -54.43
CA THR A 285 12.43 -18.48 -55.78
C THR A 285 11.60 -19.76 -55.95
N ASN A 286 10.44 -19.68 -56.60
CA ASN A 286 10.13 -20.33 -57.88
C ASN A 286 8.62 -20.40 -58.10
N ASP A 287 8.19 -19.74 -59.18
CA ASP A 287 6.92 -20.01 -59.85
C ASP A 287 6.90 -21.45 -60.36
N ASN A 288 5.78 -22.14 -60.16
CA ASN A 288 5.27 -23.10 -61.12
C ASN A 288 3.75 -23.15 -61.01
N HIS A 289 3.09 -22.67 -62.06
CA HIS A 289 1.67 -22.86 -62.31
C HIS A 289 1.36 -24.35 -62.45
N GLN A 290 0.34 -24.84 -61.74
CA GLN A 290 -0.48 -25.94 -62.24
C GLN A 290 -1.95 -25.78 -61.84
N LYS A 291 -2.79 -26.15 -62.79
CA LYS A 291 -4.21 -25.86 -62.95
C LYS A 291 -5.07 -26.99 -62.39
N ILE A 292 -6.27 -26.60 -61.91
CA ILE A 292 -7.54 -27.36 -61.79
C ILE A 292 -7.74 -28.23 -60.53
N SER A 293 -8.78 -27.89 -59.74
CA SER A 293 -9.96 -28.74 -59.49
C SER A 293 -10.59 -28.46 -58.12
N ASN A 294 -11.82 -27.92 -58.12
CA ASN A 294 -12.70 -27.88 -56.93
C ASN A 294 -13.04 -29.30 -56.47
N GLN A 295 -12.82 -29.62 -55.19
CA GLN A 295 -13.67 -30.54 -54.42
C GLN A 295 -13.72 -30.10 -52.95
N ASN A 296 -14.87 -29.52 -52.57
CA ASN A 296 -15.47 -29.45 -51.23
C ASN A 296 -14.56 -29.48 -49.98
N ALA A 297 -14.55 -28.34 -49.29
CA ALA A 297 -14.94 -28.23 -47.89
C ALA A 297 -14.68 -29.47 -46.99
N SER A 298 -13.46 -29.65 -46.51
CA SER A 298 -13.21 -30.19 -45.17
C SER A 298 -11.78 -29.88 -44.71
N LYS A 299 -11.64 -29.52 -43.43
CA LYS A 299 -10.40 -29.22 -42.68
C LYS A 299 -9.65 -27.94 -43.08
N LEU A 300 -10.02 -26.81 -42.46
CA LEU A 300 -9.19 -25.60 -42.46
C LEU A 300 -8.97 -25.09 -41.03
N SER A 301 -7.97 -25.68 -40.37
CA SER A 301 -7.31 -25.19 -39.16
C SER A 301 -5.82 -25.05 -39.46
N GLY A 302 -5.26 -23.86 -39.26
CA GLY A 302 -3.83 -23.56 -39.50
C GLY A 302 -3.69 -22.51 -40.59
N GLY A 303 -2.85 -21.50 -40.35
CA GLY A 303 -2.87 -20.23 -41.10
C GLY A 303 -2.75 -20.39 -42.62
N GLU A 304 -3.82 -20.04 -43.33
CA GLU A 304 -3.84 -19.98 -44.79
C GLU A 304 -3.24 -18.65 -45.27
N ASN A 305 -2.26 -18.74 -46.16
CA ASN A 305 -1.83 -17.62 -46.98
C ASN A 305 -2.52 -17.75 -48.34
N PHE A 306 -3.50 -16.89 -48.61
CA PHE A 306 -4.12 -16.80 -49.92
C PHE A 306 -3.27 -15.92 -50.86
N PRO A 307 -3.04 -16.33 -52.12
CA PRO A 307 -2.64 -15.41 -53.18
C PRO A 307 -3.64 -14.24 -53.29
N LYS A 308 -3.18 -13.05 -53.73
CA LYS A 308 -3.98 -11.80 -53.70
C LYS A 308 -5.34 -11.89 -54.38
N ASN A 309 -5.47 -12.67 -55.47
CA ASN A 309 -6.72 -12.79 -56.22
C ASN A 309 -7.66 -13.87 -55.66
N GLU A 310 -7.13 -14.97 -55.13
CA GLU A 310 -7.94 -16.10 -54.64
C GLU A 310 -8.76 -15.72 -53.40
N LEU A 311 -8.20 -14.88 -52.51
CA LEU A 311 -8.95 -14.35 -51.38
C LEU A 311 -10.13 -13.48 -51.83
N SER A 312 -9.87 -12.57 -52.78
CA SER A 312 -10.90 -11.68 -53.32
C SER A 312 -12.01 -12.47 -54.03
N GLU A 313 -11.66 -13.50 -54.81
CA GLU A 313 -12.64 -14.40 -55.44
C GLU A 313 -13.43 -15.21 -54.41
N TYR A 314 -12.75 -15.78 -53.41
CA TYR A 314 -13.41 -16.47 -52.31
C TYR A 314 -14.45 -15.57 -51.62
N LEU A 315 -14.09 -14.32 -51.33
CA LEU A 315 -14.97 -13.36 -50.66
C LEU A 315 -16.11 -12.90 -51.59
N ARG A 316 -15.86 -12.68 -52.88
CA ARG A 316 -16.92 -12.41 -53.88
C ARG A 316 -17.95 -13.53 -53.94
N ASN A 317 -17.51 -14.78 -53.91
CA ASN A 317 -18.40 -15.95 -53.93
C ASN A 317 -19.31 -16.04 -52.68
N GLN A 318 -19.02 -15.29 -51.61
CA GLN A 318 -19.89 -15.21 -50.43
C GLN A 318 -21.02 -14.18 -50.58
N ILE A 319 -20.94 -13.30 -51.58
CA ILE A 319 -21.94 -12.28 -51.88
C ILE A 319 -23.08 -12.94 -52.67
N LEU A 320 -24.29 -12.84 -52.16
CA LEU A 320 -25.49 -13.34 -52.83
C LEU A 320 -26.20 -12.19 -53.56
N TYR A 321 -26.96 -12.51 -54.61
CA TYR A 321 -27.90 -11.53 -55.16
C TYR A 321 -28.91 -11.10 -54.10
N LYS A 322 -29.23 -9.80 -54.05
CA LYS A 322 -30.06 -9.20 -53.00
C LYS A 322 -31.40 -9.92 -52.79
N THR A 323 -32.12 -10.26 -53.86
CA THR A 323 -33.41 -10.98 -53.79
C THR A 323 -33.26 -12.36 -53.16
N VAL A 324 -32.23 -13.12 -53.58
CA VAL A 324 -31.89 -14.44 -53.03
C VAL A 324 -31.52 -14.33 -51.55
N PHE A 325 -30.71 -13.34 -51.20
CA PHE A 325 -30.30 -13.10 -49.81
C PHE A 325 -31.48 -12.77 -48.89
N LEU A 326 -32.38 -11.87 -49.33
CA LEU A 326 -33.55 -11.47 -48.56
C LEU A 326 -34.55 -12.62 -48.41
N ASN A 327 -34.75 -13.44 -49.45
CA ASN A 327 -35.56 -14.65 -49.38
C ASN A 327 -34.96 -15.67 -48.39
N ALA A 328 -33.63 -15.82 -48.38
CA ALA A 328 -32.94 -16.68 -47.42
C ALA A 328 -33.09 -16.19 -45.97
N LEU A 329 -33.16 -14.87 -45.74
CA LEU A 329 -33.44 -14.29 -44.42
C LEU A 329 -34.88 -14.53 -43.98
N THR A 330 -35.86 -14.41 -44.88
CA THR A 330 -37.27 -14.70 -44.56
C THR A 330 -37.53 -16.18 -44.33
N ALA A 331 -36.76 -17.05 -44.98
CA ALA A 331 -36.81 -18.51 -44.80
C ALA A 331 -35.94 -19.00 -43.63
N HIS A 332 -35.46 -18.10 -42.75
CA HIS A 332 -34.75 -18.44 -41.51
C HIS A 332 -33.41 -19.18 -41.66
N HIS A 333 -32.77 -19.13 -42.84
CA HIS A 333 -31.48 -19.81 -43.06
C HIS A 333 -30.33 -19.29 -42.17
N TYR A 334 -30.45 -18.06 -41.64
CA TYR A 334 -29.41 -17.41 -40.83
C TYR A 334 -29.74 -17.29 -39.34
N ASP A 335 -30.82 -17.92 -38.85
CA ASP A 335 -31.24 -17.86 -37.45
C ASP A 335 -30.17 -18.41 -36.47
N ASN A 336 -29.35 -19.35 -36.93
CA ASN A 336 -28.25 -19.94 -36.17
C ASN A 336 -26.87 -19.44 -36.63
N TYR A 337 -26.81 -18.36 -37.42
CA TYR A 337 -25.56 -17.86 -37.94
C TYR A 337 -24.61 -17.43 -36.82
N SER A 338 -23.40 -18.02 -36.82
CA SER A 338 -22.32 -17.71 -35.90
C SER A 338 -21.14 -17.15 -36.68
N PHE A 339 -20.67 -15.98 -36.26
CA PHE A 339 -19.54 -15.32 -36.87
C PHE A 339 -18.25 -15.71 -36.14
N SER A 340 -17.39 -16.48 -36.82
CA SER A 340 -16.05 -16.78 -36.31
C SER A 340 -15.17 -15.53 -36.45
N SER A 341 -15.03 -14.80 -35.35
CA SER A 341 -14.37 -13.49 -35.33
C SER A 341 -12.87 -13.53 -35.59
N SER A 342 -12.19 -14.67 -35.45
CA SER A 342 -10.73 -14.75 -35.68
C SER A 342 -10.40 -14.91 -37.17
N ASN A 343 -10.99 -15.89 -37.85
CA ASN A 343 -10.63 -16.23 -39.22
C ASN A 343 -11.23 -15.25 -40.24
N MET A 344 -12.49 -14.87 -40.08
CA MET A 344 -13.15 -13.96 -41.04
C MET A 344 -12.62 -12.53 -40.92
N THR A 345 -12.36 -12.04 -39.70
CA THR A 345 -11.80 -10.69 -39.52
C THR A 345 -10.41 -10.57 -40.14
N ARG A 346 -9.54 -11.56 -39.95
CA ARG A 346 -8.21 -11.59 -40.60
C ARG A 346 -8.30 -11.58 -42.14
N ARG A 347 -9.26 -12.32 -42.70
CA ARG A 347 -9.51 -12.34 -44.16
C ARG A 347 -9.97 -10.97 -44.66
N LEU A 348 -10.90 -10.32 -43.95
CA LEU A 348 -11.37 -8.98 -44.28
C LEU A 348 -10.27 -7.92 -44.11
N ASP A 349 -9.43 -8.01 -43.08
CA ASP A 349 -8.27 -7.12 -42.87
C ASP A 349 -7.31 -7.23 -44.06
N THR A 350 -6.98 -8.47 -44.46
CA THR A 350 -6.08 -8.74 -45.59
C THR A 350 -6.66 -8.19 -46.90
N GLU A 351 -7.95 -8.39 -47.14
CA GLU A 351 -8.65 -7.86 -48.33
C GLU A 351 -8.71 -6.33 -48.33
N SER A 352 -8.87 -5.69 -47.16
CA SER A 352 -8.97 -4.23 -47.06
C SER A 352 -7.68 -3.52 -47.45
N ILE A 353 -6.53 -4.13 -47.16
CA ILE A 353 -5.19 -3.58 -47.39
C ILE A 353 -4.62 -4.02 -48.74
N ASN A 354 -4.71 -5.33 -49.05
CA ASN A 354 -3.99 -5.95 -50.16
C ASN A 354 -4.88 -6.55 -51.24
N GLY A 355 -6.20 -6.53 -51.06
CA GLY A 355 -7.15 -7.24 -51.90
C GLY A 355 -7.64 -6.46 -53.11
N VAL A 356 -8.16 -7.19 -54.11
CA VAL A 356 -8.50 -6.70 -55.45
C VAL A 356 -10.00 -6.45 -55.61
N MET A 357 -10.84 -6.71 -54.59
CA MET A 357 -12.28 -6.39 -54.67
C MET A 357 -12.51 -4.89 -54.90
N SER A 358 -13.61 -4.53 -55.56
CA SER A 358 -13.99 -3.11 -55.60
C SER A 358 -14.51 -2.64 -54.23
N LYS A 359 -14.65 -1.32 -54.04
CA LYS A 359 -15.22 -0.78 -52.80
C LYS A 359 -16.71 -1.16 -52.67
N GLU A 360 -17.39 -1.25 -53.80
CA GLU A 360 -18.80 -1.59 -53.94
C GLU A 360 -19.04 -3.05 -53.54
N GLU A 361 -18.22 -3.97 -54.07
CA GLU A 361 -18.27 -5.39 -53.72
C GLU A 361 -17.93 -5.61 -52.24
N PHE A 362 -16.91 -4.92 -51.73
CA PHE A 362 -16.50 -5.04 -50.34
C PHE A 362 -17.56 -4.49 -49.37
N ARG A 363 -18.19 -3.35 -49.69
CA ARG A 363 -19.32 -2.81 -48.93
C ARG A 363 -20.49 -3.79 -48.90
N GLU A 364 -20.86 -4.34 -50.06
CA GLU A 364 -21.96 -5.31 -50.20
C GLU A 364 -21.70 -6.57 -49.36
N LEU A 365 -20.48 -7.09 -49.39
CA LEU A 365 -20.06 -8.21 -48.55
C LEU A 365 -20.25 -7.91 -47.06
N LEU A 366 -19.76 -6.76 -46.59
CA LEU A 366 -19.87 -6.35 -45.18
C LEU A 366 -21.32 -6.15 -44.75
N LEU A 367 -22.16 -5.60 -45.64
CA LEU A 367 -23.59 -5.40 -45.39
C LEU A 367 -24.31 -6.73 -45.19
N GLN A 368 -24.15 -7.67 -46.14
CA GLN A 368 -24.77 -8.99 -46.04
C GLN A 368 -24.25 -9.74 -44.82
N LEU A 369 -22.95 -9.66 -44.55
CA LEU A 369 -22.33 -10.29 -43.39
C LEU A 369 -22.88 -9.73 -42.07
N PHE A 370 -23.03 -8.39 -41.96
CA PHE A 370 -23.61 -7.76 -40.79
C PHE A 370 -25.06 -8.21 -40.56
N ILE A 371 -25.88 -8.26 -41.61
CA ILE A 371 -27.27 -8.71 -41.52
C ILE A 371 -27.34 -10.19 -41.12
N LYS A 372 -26.47 -11.06 -41.65
CA LYS A 372 -26.34 -12.46 -41.22
C LYS A 372 -26.02 -12.55 -39.72
N ILE A 373 -25.14 -11.69 -39.20
CA ILE A 373 -24.79 -11.63 -37.77
C ILE A 373 -25.98 -11.21 -36.90
N ALA A 374 -26.80 -10.29 -37.41
CA ALA A 374 -27.98 -9.74 -36.74
C ALA A 374 -29.19 -10.69 -36.75
N ALA A 375 -29.37 -11.48 -37.81
CA ALA A 375 -30.53 -12.36 -38.02
C ALA A 375 -30.92 -13.23 -36.79
N PRO A 376 -29.98 -13.83 -36.04
CA PRO A 376 -30.32 -14.61 -34.84
C PRO A 376 -31.09 -13.88 -33.74
N ILE A 377 -31.16 -12.54 -33.76
CA ILE A 377 -31.99 -11.77 -32.82
C ILE A 377 -33.49 -12.04 -33.06
N TRP A 378 -33.88 -12.32 -34.31
CA TRP A 378 -35.26 -12.61 -34.69
C TRP A 378 -35.56 -14.10 -34.82
N LYS A 379 -34.70 -14.96 -34.26
CA LYS A 379 -34.91 -16.40 -34.28
C LYS A 379 -36.30 -16.78 -33.75
N GLY A 380 -37.05 -17.54 -34.55
CA GLY A 380 -38.42 -17.96 -34.22
C GLY A 380 -39.50 -16.87 -34.34
N LYS A 381 -39.22 -15.75 -35.02
CA LYS A 381 -40.19 -14.69 -35.33
C LYS A 381 -40.46 -14.61 -36.83
N ASN A 382 -41.72 -14.58 -37.24
CA ASN A 382 -42.08 -14.41 -38.66
C ASN A 382 -41.75 -12.99 -39.12
N VAL A 383 -40.65 -12.80 -39.86
CA VAL A 383 -40.25 -11.52 -40.44
C VAL A 383 -40.49 -11.51 -41.94
N TYR A 384 -41.19 -10.50 -42.43
CA TYR A 384 -41.54 -10.36 -43.84
C TYR A 384 -40.39 -9.82 -44.70
N TYR A 385 -40.39 -10.17 -45.99
CA TYR A 385 -39.42 -9.70 -46.99
C TYR A 385 -39.26 -8.18 -46.98
N GLY A 386 -40.38 -7.45 -46.98
CA GLY A 386 -40.37 -5.99 -46.99
C GLY A 386 -39.70 -5.37 -45.75
N SER A 387 -39.74 -6.05 -44.61
CA SER A 387 -39.02 -5.60 -43.41
C SER A 387 -37.51 -5.76 -43.56
N TRP A 388 -37.05 -6.90 -44.05
CA TRP A 388 -35.62 -7.11 -44.31
C TRP A 388 -35.11 -6.19 -45.41
N HIS A 389 -35.91 -5.95 -46.46
CA HIS A 389 -35.56 -5.03 -47.54
C HIS A 389 -35.37 -3.59 -47.05
N LYS A 390 -36.28 -3.09 -46.20
CA LYS A 390 -36.14 -1.74 -45.62
C LYS A 390 -34.94 -1.64 -44.68
N ALA A 391 -34.72 -2.65 -43.82
CA ALA A 391 -33.55 -2.71 -42.95
C ALA A 391 -32.25 -2.72 -43.75
N TYR A 392 -32.21 -3.46 -44.86
CA TYR A 392 -31.07 -3.54 -45.77
C TYR A 392 -30.64 -2.16 -46.26
N ILE A 393 -31.60 -1.37 -46.75
CA ILE A 393 -31.38 -0.03 -47.26
C ILE A 393 -30.93 0.91 -46.12
N GLN A 394 -31.65 0.90 -45.00
CA GLN A 394 -31.33 1.75 -43.85
C GLN A 394 -29.91 1.51 -43.33
N ILE A 395 -29.47 0.25 -43.24
CA ILE A 395 -28.12 -0.07 -42.77
C ILE A 395 -27.07 0.41 -43.76
N ASP A 396 -27.31 0.23 -45.06
CA ASP A 396 -26.39 0.70 -46.11
C ASP A 396 -26.19 2.21 -46.04
N ASP A 397 -27.30 2.95 -46.06
CA ASP A 397 -27.31 4.41 -46.14
C ASP A 397 -26.76 5.06 -44.88
N GLU A 398 -27.11 4.56 -43.69
CA GLU A 398 -26.74 5.18 -42.42
C GLU A 398 -25.33 4.80 -41.96
N TYR A 399 -24.89 3.55 -42.21
CA TYR A 399 -23.68 3.02 -41.56
C TYR A 399 -22.53 2.66 -42.50
N LEU A 400 -22.79 2.43 -43.80
CA LEU A 400 -21.76 2.01 -44.76
C LEU A 400 -21.50 3.03 -45.87
N ARG A 401 -22.24 4.14 -45.88
CA ARG A 401 -22.03 5.30 -46.78
C ARG A 401 -21.62 6.53 -45.99
N ASN A 402 -20.91 7.43 -46.65
CA ASN A 402 -20.67 8.77 -46.14
C ASN A 402 -21.97 9.60 -46.23
N PRO A 403 -22.08 10.71 -45.47
CA PRO A 403 -23.26 11.60 -45.53
C PRO A 403 -23.57 12.15 -46.93
N ASN A 404 -22.57 12.21 -47.82
CA ASN A 404 -22.72 12.63 -49.21
C ASN A 404 -23.09 11.46 -50.16
N GLY A 405 -23.39 10.26 -49.64
CA GLY A 405 -23.72 9.06 -50.42
C GLY A 405 -22.53 8.29 -51.00
N SER A 406 -21.31 8.83 -50.90
CA SER A 406 -20.10 8.18 -51.41
C SER A 406 -19.68 6.97 -50.55
N ILE A 407 -19.04 5.98 -51.18
CA ILE A 407 -18.56 4.78 -50.50
C ILE A 407 -17.17 5.06 -49.89
N PRO A 408 -16.98 4.84 -48.58
CA PRO A 408 -15.69 5.00 -47.91
C PRO A 408 -14.59 4.05 -48.46
N ARG A 409 -13.34 4.29 -48.07
CA ARG A 409 -12.24 3.35 -48.36
C ARG A 409 -12.48 2.02 -47.63
N LYS A 410 -11.96 0.91 -48.17
CA LYS A 410 -12.13 -0.44 -47.59
C LYS A 410 -11.73 -0.52 -46.12
N GLU A 411 -10.61 0.10 -45.74
CA GLU A 411 -10.13 0.17 -44.36
C GLU A 411 -11.15 0.85 -43.44
N THR A 412 -11.73 1.97 -43.88
CA THR A 412 -12.77 2.71 -43.14
C THR A 412 -14.05 1.87 -43.03
N LEU A 413 -14.46 1.20 -44.11
CA LEU A 413 -15.61 0.29 -44.10
C LEU A 413 -15.41 -0.85 -43.09
N LEU A 414 -14.23 -1.44 -43.04
CA LEU A 414 -13.91 -2.51 -42.10
C LEU A 414 -13.90 -2.03 -40.65
N TYR A 415 -13.37 -0.83 -40.41
CA TYR A 415 -13.41 -0.19 -39.11
C TYR A 415 -14.85 0.06 -38.62
N LEU A 416 -15.71 0.61 -39.49
CA LEU A 416 -17.13 0.81 -39.20
C LEU A 416 -17.85 -0.51 -38.93
N PHE A 417 -17.58 -1.54 -39.76
CA PHE A 417 -18.11 -2.89 -39.58
C PHE A 417 -17.75 -3.48 -38.20
N GLY A 418 -16.51 -3.28 -37.73
CA GLY A 418 -16.10 -3.71 -36.39
C GLY A 418 -16.99 -3.14 -35.27
N PHE A 419 -17.37 -1.86 -35.36
CA PHE A 419 -18.29 -1.25 -34.41
C PHE A 419 -19.71 -1.81 -34.51
N LEU A 420 -20.19 -2.04 -35.72
CA LEU A 420 -21.51 -2.64 -35.96
C LEU A 420 -21.59 -4.05 -35.36
N VAL A 421 -20.57 -4.90 -35.60
CA VAL A 421 -20.45 -6.25 -35.03
C VAL A 421 -20.41 -6.22 -33.51
N TYR A 422 -19.66 -5.30 -32.91
CA TYR A 422 -19.63 -5.13 -31.45
C TYR A 422 -21.01 -4.76 -30.88
N ARG A 423 -21.67 -3.75 -31.49
CA ARG A 423 -22.99 -3.26 -31.06
C ARG A 423 -24.05 -4.35 -31.16
N ILE A 424 -24.12 -5.06 -32.29
CA ILE A 424 -25.10 -6.13 -32.48
C ILE A 424 -24.82 -7.34 -31.59
N GLY A 425 -23.54 -7.66 -31.34
CA GLY A 425 -23.15 -8.72 -30.40
C GLY A 425 -23.65 -8.43 -28.98
N ARG A 426 -23.59 -7.17 -28.55
CA ARG A 426 -24.16 -6.75 -27.26
C ARG A 426 -25.68 -6.77 -27.26
N ALA A 427 -26.32 -6.36 -28.36
CA ALA A 427 -27.77 -6.45 -28.51
C ALA A 427 -28.27 -7.90 -28.42
N LYS A 428 -27.59 -8.86 -29.07
CA LYS A 428 -27.88 -10.30 -28.94
C LYS A 428 -27.87 -10.77 -27.48
N ARG A 429 -26.86 -10.36 -26.70
CA ARG A 429 -26.79 -10.69 -25.26
C ARG A 429 -27.93 -10.07 -24.47
N PHE A 430 -28.28 -8.82 -24.77
CA PHE A 430 -29.39 -8.10 -24.12
C PHE A 430 -30.74 -8.78 -24.38
N PHE A 431 -31.06 -9.12 -25.63
CA PHE A 431 -32.31 -9.80 -25.94
C PHE A 431 -32.35 -11.24 -25.43
N LYS A 432 -31.21 -11.93 -25.35
CA LYS A 432 -31.12 -13.25 -24.72
C LYS A 432 -31.39 -13.18 -23.20
N SER A 433 -30.92 -12.13 -22.52
CA SER A 433 -31.12 -11.99 -21.07
C SER A 433 -32.51 -11.46 -20.70
N LYS A 434 -33.11 -10.59 -21.53
CA LYS A 434 -34.44 -10.03 -21.32
C LYS A 434 -35.50 -10.70 -22.21
N LYS A 435 -35.87 -11.94 -21.85
CA LYS A 435 -36.88 -12.73 -22.60
C LYS A 435 -38.26 -12.05 -22.74
N VAL A 436 -38.61 -11.15 -21.83
CA VAL A 436 -39.88 -10.40 -21.83
C VAL A 436 -39.89 -9.25 -22.85
N TYR A 437 -38.72 -8.81 -23.32
CA TYR A 437 -38.62 -7.66 -24.22
C TYR A 437 -39.06 -8.01 -25.65
N ARG A 438 -40.14 -7.38 -26.13
CA ARG A 438 -40.63 -7.58 -27.51
C ARG A 438 -39.78 -6.77 -28.49
N ILE A 439 -38.79 -7.42 -29.11
CA ILE A 439 -38.03 -6.75 -30.18
C ILE A 439 -38.93 -6.43 -31.38
N HIS A 440 -38.78 -5.22 -31.92
CA HIS A 440 -39.40 -4.74 -33.15
C HIS A 440 -38.92 -5.51 -34.40
N PHE A 441 -39.64 -5.37 -35.50
CA PHE A 441 -39.20 -5.89 -36.81
C PHE A 441 -37.89 -5.20 -37.26
N PRO A 442 -37.05 -5.87 -38.07
CA PRO A 442 -35.78 -5.31 -38.53
C PRO A 442 -35.87 -3.88 -39.08
N CYS A 443 -36.89 -3.55 -39.87
CA CYS A 443 -37.05 -2.21 -40.45
C CYS A 443 -37.29 -1.10 -39.43
N ILE A 444 -37.84 -1.44 -38.26
CA ILE A 444 -38.06 -0.51 -37.15
C ILE A 444 -36.84 -0.52 -36.24
N TYR A 445 -36.23 -1.70 -36.02
CA TYR A 445 -35.06 -1.82 -35.16
C TYR A 445 -33.84 -1.07 -35.73
N PHE A 446 -33.61 -1.12 -37.04
CA PHE A 446 -32.48 -0.45 -37.69
C PHE A 446 -32.78 1.00 -38.12
N ASP A 447 -33.93 1.54 -37.73
CA ASP A 447 -34.26 2.94 -37.95
C ASP A 447 -33.26 3.86 -37.22
N ALA A 448 -32.56 4.70 -37.98
CA ALA A 448 -31.54 5.62 -37.50
C ALA A 448 -32.09 6.71 -36.56
N THR A 449 -33.39 7.01 -36.68
CA THR A 449 -34.06 8.03 -35.86
C THR A 449 -34.26 7.60 -34.41
N ARG A 450 -34.28 6.29 -34.14
CA ARG A 450 -34.58 5.71 -32.82
C ARG A 450 -33.39 5.73 -31.86
N LYS A 451 -33.07 6.92 -31.38
CA LYS A 451 -31.90 7.19 -30.53
C LYS A 451 -32.20 7.07 -29.04
N LEU A 452 -33.47 6.92 -28.62
CA LEU A 452 -33.83 6.85 -27.21
C LEU A 452 -33.85 5.40 -26.67
N PRO A 453 -33.58 5.19 -25.37
CA PRO A 453 -33.65 3.86 -24.76
C PRO A 453 -35.05 3.24 -24.81
N SER A 454 -36.10 4.07 -24.71
CA SER A 454 -37.50 3.65 -24.73
C SER A 454 -37.97 3.14 -26.10
N GLU A 455 -37.36 3.62 -27.18
CA GLU A 455 -37.72 3.28 -28.56
C GLU A 455 -37.14 1.94 -29.01
N GLY A 456 -36.15 1.40 -28.28
CA GLY A 456 -35.63 0.06 -28.52
C GLY A 456 -34.92 -0.13 -29.87
N GLY A 457 -34.32 0.92 -30.43
CA GLY A 457 -33.63 0.90 -31.72
C GLY A 457 -32.14 0.53 -31.64
N PHE A 458 -31.58 0.10 -32.78
CA PHE A 458 -30.14 -0.15 -32.94
C PHE A 458 -29.34 1.15 -32.78
N ALA A 459 -29.86 2.30 -33.21
CA ALA A 459 -29.18 3.59 -33.10
C ALA A 459 -28.81 3.94 -31.63
N TYR A 460 -29.66 3.63 -30.65
CA TYR A 460 -29.35 3.82 -29.23
C TYR A 460 -28.11 3.03 -28.75
N THR A 461 -27.77 1.90 -29.39
CA THR A 461 -26.61 1.07 -28.96
C THR A 461 -25.25 1.77 -29.12
N VAL A 462 -25.20 2.95 -29.77
CA VAL A 462 -24.01 3.83 -29.75
C VAL A 462 -23.65 4.24 -28.33
N GLU A 463 -24.63 4.48 -27.45
CA GLU A 463 -24.36 4.81 -26.05
C GLU A 463 -23.67 3.66 -25.31
N TRP A 464 -23.99 2.41 -25.67
CA TRP A 464 -23.30 1.23 -25.13
C TRP A 464 -21.83 1.16 -25.55
N LEU A 465 -21.51 1.62 -26.77
CA LEU A 465 -20.15 1.71 -27.26
C LEU A 465 -19.37 2.80 -26.50
N LYS A 466 -19.94 4.00 -26.35
CA LYS A 466 -19.32 5.10 -25.59
C LYS A 466 -19.02 4.69 -24.14
N GLN A 467 -19.97 4.01 -23.47
CA GLN A 467 -19.76 3.51 -22.12
C GLN A 467 -18.63 2.48 -22.04
N TYR A 468 -18.51 1.61 -23.04
CA TYR A 468 -17.44 0.61 -23.09
C TYR A 468 -16.06 1.24 -23.30
N GLN A 469 -15.96 2.23 -24.19
CA GLN A 469 -14.72 2.98 -24.38
C GLN A 469 -14.28 3.66 -23.08
N LYS A 470 -15.19 4.36 -22.39
CA LYS A 470 -14.93 4.94 -21.06
C LYS A 470 -14.43 3.90 -20.05
N TYR A 471 -15.03 2.70 -20.04
CA TYR A 471 -14.61 1.62 -19.16
C TYR A 471 -13.19 1.11 -19.49
N GLN A 472 -12.83 0.99 -20.77
CA GLN A 472 -11.49 0.58 -21.19
C GLN A 472 -10.42 1.59 -20.74
N ASP A 473 -10.68 2.89 -20.89
CA ASP A 473 -9.77 3.95 -20.44
C ASP A 473 -9.60 3.93 -18.91
N LEU A 474 -10.70 3.74 -18.18
CA LEU A 474 -10.70 3.54 -16.72
C LEU A 474 -9.92 2.28 -16.31
N ARG A 475 -9.94 1.22 -17.11
CA ARG A 475 -9.20 -0.01 -16.83
C ARG A 475 -7.70 0.18 -17.03
N ALA A 476 -7.29 0.87 -18.10
CA ALA A 476 -5.89 1.18 -18.38
C ALA A 476 -5.28 2.03 -17.25
N THR A 477 -5.97 3.10 -16.84
CA THR A 477 -5.56 3.97 -15.73
C THR A 477 -5.46 3.20 -14.40
N ARG A 478 -6.44 2.33 -14.08
CA ARG A 478 -6.38 1.46 -12.90
C ARG A 478 -5.18 0.53 -12.91
N LYS A 479 -4.83 -0.05 -14.07
CA LYS A 479 -3.67 -0.94 -14.22
C LYS A 479 -2.37 -0.18 -13.93
N GLN A 480 -2.23 1.04 -14.44
CA GLN A 480 -1.08 1.91 -14.18
C GLN A 480 -0.96 2.29 -12.70
N LEU A 481 -2.06 2.70 -12.05
CA LEU A 481 -2.08 3.02 -10.62
C LEU A 481 -1.70 1.81 -9.75
N ASN A 482 -2.20 0.63 -10.09
CA ASN A 482 -1.88 -0.60 -9.36
C ASN A 482 -0.41 -0.99 -9.53
N ALA A 483 0.16 -0.82 -10.73
CA ALA A 483 1.59 -1.01 -10.97
C ALA A 483 2.44 -0.03 -10.14
N GLY A 484 2.04 1.24 -10.07
CA GLY A 484 2.68 2.24 -9.22
C GLY A 484 2.65 1.87 -7.73
N LYS A 485 1.49 1.45 -7.21
CA LYS A 485 1.33 0.97 -5.83
C LYS A 485 2.14 -0.30 -5.54
N ALA A 486 2.24 -1.22 -6.50
CA ALA A 486 3.08 -2.41 -6.37
C ALA A 486 4.57 -2.05 -6.34
N GLY A 487 5.01 -1.14 -7.20
CA GLY A 487 6.37 -0.60 -7.19
C GLY A 487 6.72 0.10 -5.87
N ALA A 488 5.81 0.92 -5.35
CA ALA A 488 5.99 1.58 -4.04
C ALA A 488 6.11 0.57 -2.89
N ARG A 489 5.31 -0.51 -2.89
CA ARG A 489 5.41 -1.59 -1.91
C ARG A 489 6.74 -2.34 -1.98
N ARG A 490 7.24 -2.63 -3.19
CA ARG A 490 8.56 -3.26 -3.39
C ARG A 490 9.72 -2.39 -2.90
N ARG A 491 9.56 -1.06 -2.90
CA ARG A 491 10.57 -0.11 -2.39
C ARG A 491 10.55 0.03 -0.86
N GLN A 492 9.45 -0.31 -0.20
CA GLN A 492 9.39 -0.31 1.26
C GLN A 492 10.07 -1.56 1.82
N LYS A 493 11.33 -1.42 2.25
CA LYS A 493 12.03 -2.49 2.96
C LYS A 493 11.28 -2.89 4.23
N THR A 494 11.15 -4.20 4.45
CA THR A 494 10.61 -4.75 5.69
C THR A 494 11.51 -4.39 6.88
N ASN A 495 10.98 -4.48 8.10
CA ASN A 495 11.77 -4.19 9.30
C ASN A 495 12.94 -5.16 9.46
N GLU A 496 12.74 -6.43 9.13
CA GLU A 496 13.79 -7.45 9.14
C GLU A 496 14.89 -7.12 8.12
N GLU A 497 14.54 -6.74 6.89
CA GLU A 497 15.53 -6.31 5.88
C GLU A 497 16.33 -5.09 6.33
N LYS A 498 15.69 -4.12 6.99
CA LYS A 498 16.39 -2.94 7.54
C LYS A 498 17.41 -3.34 8.62
N VAL A 499 17.03 -4.25 9.53
CA VAL A 499 17.94 -4.75 10.58
C VAL A 499 19.07 -5.56 9.95
N ARG A 500 18.73 -6.46 9.02
CA ARG A 500 19.71 -7.28 8.28
C ARG A 500 20.73 -6.44 7.51
N ASP A 501 20.31 -5.35 6.89
CA ASP A 501 21.22 -4.43 6.21
C ASP A 501 22.21 -3.76 7.18
N GLN A 502 21.78 -3.39 8.39
CA GLN A 502 22.69 -2.89 9.42
C GLN A 502 23.64 -3.98 9.92
N VAL A 503 23.14 -5.20 10.14
CA VAL A 503 24.01 -6.33 10.51
C VAL A 503 25.05 -6.60 9.42
N LYS A 504 24.69 -6.51 8.14
CA LYS A 504 25.65 -6.60 7.03
C LYS A 504 26.69 -5.48 7.05
N LEU A 505 26.33 -4.25 7.42
CA LEU A 505 27.30 -3.16 7.56
C LEU A 505 28.28 -3.44 8.70
N TYR A 506 27.82 -4.05 9.79
CA TYR A 506 28.68 -4.52 10.88
C TYR A 506 29.62 -5.65 10.44
N VAL A 507 29.11 -6.68 9.76
CA VAL A 507 29.93 -7.79 9.21
C VAL A 507 31.01 -7.27 8.26
N LYS A 508 30.71 -6.21 7.49
CA LYS A 508 31.66 -5.54 6.60
C LYS A 508 32.63 -4.59 7.33
N GLY A 509 32.61 -4.53 8.66
CA GLY A 509 33.45 -3.66 9.48
C GLY A 509 33.16 -2.16 9.38
N LYS A 510 32.03 -1.76 8.76
CA LYS A 510 31.70 -0.34 8.53
C LYS A 510 31.09 0.36 9.74
N ILE A 511 30.48 -0.39 10.65
CA ILE A 511 29.85 0.12 11.87
C ILE A 511 30.16 -0.81 13.04
N ALA A 512 30.15 -0.29 14.26
CA ALA A 512 30.35 -1.08 15.47
C ALA A 512 29.04 -1.74 15.95
N LEU A 513 29.14 -2.86 16.66
CA LEU A 513 27.96 -3.59 17.16
C LEU A 513 27.02 -2.72 18.03
N PRO A 514 27.50 -1.83 18.93
CA PRO A 514 26.62 -0.92 19.67
C PRO A 514 25.81 0.03 18.77
N GLN A 515 26.33 0.37 17.58
CA GLN A 515 25.64 1.23 16.63
C GLN A 515 24.46 0.50 15.95
N VAL A 516 24.56 -0.83 15.78
CA VAL A 516 23.45 -1.68 15.29
C VAL A 516 22.30 -1.67 16.30
N TYR A 517 22.60 -1.89 17.59
CA TYR A 517 21.59 -1.86 18.65
C TYR A 517 20.97 -0.48 18.80
N LYS A 518 21.78 0.59 18.79
CA LYS A 518 21.30 1.97 18.83
C LYS A 518 20.39 2.30 17.64
N TYR A 519 20.68 1.77 16.45
CA TYR A 519 19.81 1.93 15.28
C TYR A 519 18.44 1.29 15.49
N ILE A 520 18.38 0.07 16.01
CA ILE A 520 17.12 -0.64 16.31
C ILE A 520 16.29 0.13 17.35
N GLU A 521 16.94 0.65 18.39
CA GLU A 521 16.28 1.42 19.45
C GLU A 521 15.78 2.79 19.00
N THR A 522 16.52 3.46 18.11
CA THR A 522 16.25 4.84 17.69
C THR A 522 15.29 4.91 16.49
N ASN A 523 15.31 3.92 15.58
CA ASN A 523 14.55 4.00 14.34
C ASN A 523 13.03 3.77 14.57
N LYS A 524 12.23 4.69 14.03
CA LYS A 524 10.76 4.66 14.12
C LYS A 524 10.22 3.59 13.17
N GLY A 525 9.79 2.45 13.73
CA GLY A 525 9.11 1.39 13.00
C GLY A 525 9.64 0.00 13.25
N ILE A 526 10.88 -0.14 13.75
CA ILE A 526 11.49 -1.43 14.10
C ILE A 526 11.06 -1.80 15.54
N PRO A 527 10.42 -2.96 15.76
CA PRO A 527 10.12 -3.49 17.08
C PRO A 527 11.38 -3.80 17.90
N ASN A 528 11.32 -3.62 19.22
CA ASN A 528 12.49 -3.85 20.09
C ASN A 528 12.88 -5.34 20.21
N TYR A 529 11.99 -6.29 19.88
CA TYR A 529 12.35 -7.72 19.91
C TYR A 529 13.48 -8.06 18.92
N PHE A 530 13.67 -7.25 17.86
CA PHE A 530 14.78 -7.44 16.94
C PHE A 530 16.16 -7.32 17.60
N ILE A 531 16.25 -6.68 18.79
CA ILE A 531 17.47 -6.68 19.61
C ILE A 531 17.87 -8.12 19.96
N GLY A 532 16.92 -8.97 20.35
CA GLY A 532 17.16 -10.38 20.65
C GLY A 532 17.42 -11.25 19.41
N GLU A 533 17.05 -10.77 18.21
CA GLU A 533 17.29 -11.48 16.96
C GLU A 533 18.62 -11.11 16.27
N VAL A 534 19.30 -10.04 16.72
CA VAL A 534 20.61 -9.64 16.17
C VAL A 534 21.63 -10.80 16.21
N PRO A 535 21.78 -11.59 17.30
CA PRO A 535 22.70 -12.73 17.32
C PRO A 535 22.35 -13.81 16.28
N ARG A 536 21.06 -14.11 16.10
CA ARG A 536 20.59 -15.07 15.08
C ARG A 536 20.89 -14.57 13.66
N LEU A 537 20.65 -13.29 13.39
CA LEU A 537 20.93 -12.66 12.09
C LEU A 537 22.43 -12.58 11.80
N LEU A 538 23.25 -12.35 12.83
CA LEU A 538 24.71 -12.42 12.75
C LEU A 538 25.15 -13.82 12.34
N ASN A 539 24.75 -14.85 13.09
CA ASN A 539 25.08 -16.25 12.77
C ASN A 539 24.66 -16.64 11.34
N LEU A 540 23.48 -16.23 10.89
CA LEU A 540 23.00 -16.53 9.53
C LEU A 540 23.82 -15.81 8.44
N LEU A 541 24.38 -14.65 8.74
CA LEU A 541 25.18 -13.86 7.81
C LEU A 541 26.67 -14.20 7.86
N THR A 542 27.18 -14.73 8.97
CA THR A 542 28.57 -15.17 9.13
C THR A 542 28.76 -16.64 8.76
N ASN A 543 27.76 -17.51 8.94
CA ASN A 543 27.88 -18.96 8.71
C ASN A 543 27.45 -19.38 7.29
N LYS A 544 27.11 -18.44 6.41
CA LYS A 544 26.74 -18.73 5.01
C LYS A 544 27.93 -18.99 4.07
N GLU A 545 29.03 -19.52 4.61
CA GLU A 545 30.12 -20.10 3.81
C GLU A 545 30.22 -21.63 3.89
N PHE A 546 29.37 -22.34 4.66
CA PHE A 546 29.47 -23.82 4.79
C PHE A 546 28.12 -24.55 4.88
N ASP A 547 27.21 -24.31 3.93
CA ASP A 547 26.09 -25.25 3.66
C ASP A 547 26.01 -25.51 2.14
N LEU A 548 27.12 -26.00 1.59
CA LEU A 548 27.18 -26.80 0.37
C LEU A 548 27.94 -28.06 0.79
N TYR A 549 27.20 -29.06 1.27
CA TYR A 549 27.48 -30.50 1.36
C TYR A 549 26.72 -31.07 2.56
N GLU A 550 25.44 -31.37 2.33
CA GLU A 550 24.83 -32.67 2.65
C GLU A 550 23.65 -32.91 1.70
#